data_AF-A0A8T9B946-F1
#
_entry.id   AF-A0A8T9B946-F1
#
_cell.length_a   1.000
_cell.length_b   1.000
_cell.length_c   1.000
_cell.angle_alpha   90.00
_cell.angle_beta   90.00
_cell.angle_gamma   90.00
#
_symmetry.space_group_name_H-M   'P 1'
#
loop_
_entity.id
_entity.type
_entity.pdbx_description
1 polymer ?
#
loop_
_entity_poly.entity_id
_entity_poly.type
_entity_poly.pdbx_seq_one_letter_code
_entity_poly.pdbx_strand_id
1 'polypeptide(L)'
;MADQADKDTAMKQRIISHLNASHQDSLSYYLRHYSRLSSRAARSPKMTDLTLSSMTLQTADGNTHTIPITPPMKSYAEARQKSVDMDREARAALGISSIRITSYQRPRSALHVLVFGLCGMAFTFFATRHKIVPGTWFYDNALPWFPGGPEWFHWTCKALFAPTLVLHAFEAFMLDRTRLRKYGIERGSVLWFKWIISAFVEGFGTFQRVDAMVKKEELEAEKAKH
;
A
#
# COMPACT_ATOMS: atom_id res chain seq x y z
N MET A 1 11.17 -19.63 -44.40
CA MET A 1 11.77 -19.53 -43.04
C MET A 1 11.98 -18.09 -42.60
N ALA A 2 12.51 -17.20 -43.46
CA ALA A 2 12.61 -15.75 -43.16
C ALA A 2 11.27 -15.12 -42.70
N ASP A 3 10.17 -15.42 -43.42
CA ASP A 3 8.83 -14.89 -43.10
C ASP A 3 8.31 -15.26 -41.69
N GLN A 4 8.66 -16.44 -41.16
CA GLN A 4 8.25 -16.83 -39.80
C GLN A 4 9.11 -16.13 -38.73
N ALA A 5 10.42 -16.01 -38.97
CA ALA A 5 11.32 -15.31 -38.06
C ALA A 5 10.97 -13.81 -37.95
N ASP A 6 10.58 -13.20 -39.06
CA ASP A 6 10.13 -11.80 -39.10
C ASP A 6 8.80 -11.61 -38.35
N LYS A 7 7.84 -12.54 -38.52
CA LYS A 7 6.57 -12.54 -37.77
C LYS A 7 6.80 -12.71 -36.27
N ASP A 8 7.67 -13.63 -35.88
CA ASP A 8 8.01 -13.87 -34.47
C ASP A 8 8.71 -12.67 -33.85
N THR A 9 9.61 -12.01 -34.60
CA THR A 9 10.26 -10.77 -34.17
C THR A 9 9.25 -9.64 -33.96
N ALA A 10 8.33 -9.44 -34.91
CA ALA A 10 7.28 -8.44 -34.80
C ALA A 10 6.33 -8.73 -33.61
N MET A 11 5.95 -10.00 -33.40
CA MET A 11 5.10 -10.41 -32.28
C MET A 11 5.79 -10.19 -30.93
N LYS A 12 7.07 -10.58 -30.82
CA LYS A 12 7.93 -10.31 -29.66
C LYS A 12 7.97 -8.82 -29.32
N GLN A 13 8.24 -7.95 -30.29
CA GLN A 13 8.32 -6.50 -30.04
C GLN A 13 6.99 -5.90 -29.58
N ARG A 14 5.85 -6.39 -30.11
CA ARG A 14 4.51 -6.00 -29.65
C ARG A 14 4.27 -6.41 -28.19
N ILE A 15 4.65 -7.63 -27.82
CA ILE A 15 4.51 -8.13 -26.45
C ILE A 15 5.35 -7.30 -25.48
N ILE A 16 6.62 -7.08 -25.81
CA ILE A 16 7.54 -6.27 -24.98
C ILE A 16 6.99 -4.86 -24.80
N SER A 17 6.54 -4.22 -25.89
CA SER A 17 5.97 -2.87 -25.85
C SER A 17 4.71 -2.81 -24.98
N HIS A 18 3.81 -3.78 -25.12
CA HIS A 18 2.58 -3.84 -24.32
C HIS A 18 2.85 -4.06 -22.83
N LEU A 19 3.74 -5.00 -22.48
CA LEU A 19 4.08 -5.28 -21.09
C LEU A 19 4.76 -4.07 -20.42
N ASN A 20 5.68 -3.42 -21.13
CA ASN A 20 6.31 -2.21 -20.63
C ASN A 20 5.32 -1.05 -20.45
N ALA A 21 4.31 -0.92 -21.32
CA ALA A 21 3.34 0.17 -21.23
C ALA A 21 2.25 -0.06 -20.18
N SER A 22 1.81 -1.30 -19.98
CA SER A 22 0.57 -1.58 -19.22
C SER A 22 0.75 -2.50 -18.02
N HIS A 23 1.90 -3.17 -17.87
CA HIS A 23 2.10 -4.23 -16.86
C HIS A 23 3.35 -4.03 -16.01
N GLN A 24 3.76 -2.79 -15.79
CA GLN A 24 4.91 -2.41 -14.95
C GLN A 24 4.91 -3.06 -13.57
N ASP A 25 3.74 -3.14 -12.93
CA ASP A 25 3.59 -3.79 -11.63
C ASP A 25 3.90 -5.29 -11.69
N SER A 26 3.38 -6.01 -12.69
CA SER A 26 3.65 -7.44 -12.88
C SER A 26 5.13 -7.68 -13.16
N LEU A 27 5.77 -6.86 -13.99
CA LEU A 27 7.22 -6.94 -14.24
C LEU A 27 8.02 -6.74 -12.93
N SER A 28 7.58 -5.81 -12.08
CA SER A 28 8.18 -5.59 -10.76
C SER A 28 8.00 -6.82 -9.86
N TYR A 29 6.83 -7.47 -9.89
CA TYR A 29 6.56 -8.67 -9.12
C TYR A 29 7.41 -9.85 -9.59
N TYR A 30 7.64 -9.99 -10.90
CA TYR A 30 8.51 -11.04 -11.43
C TYR A 30 9.94 -10.89 -10.90
N LEU A 31 10.50 -9.68 -10.95
CA LEU A 31 11.83 -9.40 -10.39
C LEU A 31 11.91 -9.70 -8.88
N ARG A 32 10.87 -9.35 -8.13
CA ARG A 32 10.82 -9.59 -6.69
C ARG A 32 10.71 -11.07 -6.35
N HIS A 33 9.90 -11.81 -7.10
CA HIS A 33 9.65 -13.22 -6.83
C HIS A 33 10.77 -14.10 -7.38
N TYR A 34 11.02 -14.05 -8.68
CA TYR A 34 11.95 -14.96 -9.35
C TYR A 34 13.43 -14.57 -9.16
N SER A 35 13.72 -13.26 -9.05
CA SER A 35 15.09 -12.76 -8.81
C SER A 35 15.34 -12.33 -7.37
N ARG A 36 14.36 -12.53 -6.46
CA ARG A 36 14.43 -12.19 -5.02
C ARG A 36 14.80 -10.73 -4.73
N LEU A 37 14.50 -9.82 -5.66
CA LEU A 37 14.82 -8.41 -5.46
C LEU A 37 13.91 -7.75 -4.42
N SER A 38 14.44 -6.73 -3.74
CA SER A 38 13.62 -5.89 -2.87
C SER A 38 12.58 -5.10 -3.69
N SER A 39 11.48 -4.70 -3.05
CA SER A 39 10.48 -3.84 -3.69
C SER A 39 11.02 -2.50 -4.19
N ARG A 40 12.17 -2.04 -3.69
CA ARG A 40 12.82 -0.81 -4.14
C ARG A 40 13.72 -1.06 -5.35
N ALA A 41 14.49 -2.16 -5.35
CA ALA A 41 15.34 -2.53 -6.47
C ALA A 41 14.53 -2.90 -7.72
N ALA A 42 13.35 -3.50 -7.54
CA ALA A 42 12.47 -3.89 -8.64
C ALA A 42 11.55 -2.76 -9.16
N ARG A 43 11.79 -1.48 -8.83
CA ARG A 43 10.94 -0.37 -9.28
C ARG A 43 11.21 -0.02 -10.74
N SER A 44 10.15 0.35 -11.45
CA SER A 44 10.18 0.83 -12.84
C SER A 44 11.00 -0.05 -13.79
N PRO A 45 10.77 -1.37 -13.82
CA PRO A 45 11.55 -2.26 -14.66
C PRO A 45 11.20 -2.10 -16.14
N LYS A 46 12.16 -2.45 -17.00
CA LYS A 46 11.96 -2.50 -18.44
C LYS A 46 12.23 -3.90 -18.95
N MET A 47 11.24 -4.52 -19.59
CA MET A 47 11.48 -5.71 -20.39
C MET A 47 12.26 -5.32 -21.64
N THR A 48 13.43 -5.94 -21.83
CA THR A 48 14.33 -5.67 -22.95
C THR A 48 14.34 -6.81 -23.95
N ASP A 49 14.11 -8.03 -23.50
CA ASP A 49 14.08 -9.21 -24.37
C ASP A 49 13.07 -10.26 -23.91
N LEU A 50 12.67 -11.12 -24.85
CA LEU A 50 11.77 -12.24 -24.63
C LEU A 50 12.16 -13.37 -25.58
N THR A 51 12.24 -14.58 -25.03
CA THR A 51 12.39 -15.84 -25.77
C THR A 51 11.22 -16.75 -25.41
N LEU A 52 11.17 -17.96 -26.00
CA LEU A 52 10.16 -18.94 -25.64
C LEU A 52 10.34 -19.50 -24.22
N SER A 53 11.56 -19.46 -23.65
CA SER A 53 11.88 -20.04 -22.35
C SER A 53 12.23 -19.02 -21.27
N SER A 54 12.37 -17.74 -21.61
CA SER A 54 12.76 -16.70 -20.65
C SER A 54 12.34 -15.30 -21.08
N MET A 55 12.24 -14.40 -20.12
CA MET A 55 12.15 -12.95 -20.34
C MET A 55 13.31 -12.23 -19.67
N THR A 56 13.79 -11.16 -20.29
CA THR A 56 14.89 -10.36 -19.77
C THR A 56 14.36 -9.01 -19.32
N LEU A 57 14.54 -8.71 -18.04
CA LEU A 57 14.12 -7.47 -17.39
C LEU A 57 15.33 -6.70 -16.93
N GLN A 58 15.31 -5.39 -17.16
CA GLN A 58 16.29 -4.44 -16.68
C GLN A 58 15.70 -3.63 -15.52
N THR A 59 16.44 -3.50 -14.43
CA THR A 59 16.10 -2.60 -13.31
C THR A 59 16.53 -1.16 -13.61
N ALA A 60 16.03 -0.20 -12.84
CA ALA A 60 16.32 1.22 -13.06
C ALA A 60 17.81 1.59 -12.90
N ASP A 61 18.59 0.78 -12.17
CA ASP A 61 20.05 0.91 -12.04
C ASP A 61 20.84 0.27 -13.20
N GLY A 62 20.14 -0.27 -14.21
CA GLY A 62 20.72 -0.86 -15.41
C GLY A 62 21.04 -2.36 -15.31
N ASN A 63 20.88 -2.98 -14.13
CA ASN A 63 21.13 -4.41 -13.96
C ASN A 63 20.12 -5.26 -14.74
N THR A 64 20.60 -6.33 -15.36
CA THR A 64 19.79 -7.22 -16.19
C THR A 64 19.52 -8.54 -15.47
N HIS A 65 18.27 -8.98 -15.49
CA HIS A 65 17.81 -10.22 -14.89
C HIS A 65 17.03 -11.05 -15.91
N THR A 66 17.39 -12.32 -16.02
CA THR A 66 16.67 -13.29 -16.86
C THR A 66 15.73 -14.12 -15.99
N ILE A 67 14.44 -14.07 -16.31
CA ILE A 67 13.39 -14.78 -15.61
C ILE A 67 12.95 -15.97 -16.46
N PRO A 68 13.03 -17.20 -15.94
CA PRO A 68 12.62 -18.39 -16.68
C PRO A 68 11.09 -18.46 -16.82
N ILE A 69 10.62 -18.90 -17.98
CA ILE A 69 9.21 -19.20 -18.26
C ILE A 69 9.06 -20.71 -18.18
N THR A 70 8.39 -21.19 -17.12
CA THR A 70 8.23 -22.63 -16.86
C THR A 70 6.75 -23.03 -16.83
N PRO A 71 6.32 -24.02 -17.64
CA PRO A 71 7.06 -24.61 -18.76
C PRO A 71 7.28 -23.60 -19.90
N PRO A 72 8.29 -23.78 -20.77
CA PRO A 72 8.54 -22.92 -21.92
C PRO A 72 7.31 -22.80 -22.83
N MET A 73 7.19 -21.67 -23.51
CA MET A 73 6.18 -21.43 -24.53
C MET A 73 6.46 -22.26 -25.78
N LYS A 74 5.41 -22.73 -26.45
CA LYS A 74 5.52 -23.33 -27.79
C LYS A 74 5.58 -22.28 -28.89
N SER A 75 4.94 -21.14 -28.66
CA SER A 75 4.96 -19.98 -29.56
C SER A 75 4.65 -18.71 -28.77
N TYR A 76 4.97 -17.53 -29.33
CA TYR A 76 4.67 -16.25 -28.68
C TYR A 76 3.15 -15.98 -28.51
N ALA A 77 2.27 -16.76 -29.13
CA ALA A 77 0.83 -16.68 -28.90
C ALA A 77 0.46 -17.03 -27.44
N GLU A 78 1.28 -17.83 -26.76
CA GLU A 78 1.08 -18.23 -25.36
C GLU A 78 1.53 -17.16 -24.35
N ALA A 79 2.23 -16.11 -24.80
CA ALA A 79 2.86 -15.12 -23.91
C ALA A 79 1.88 -14.41 -22.99
N ARG A 80 0.65 -14.14 -23.48
CA ARG A 80 -0.41 -13.54 -22.67
C ARG A 80 -0.77 -14.44 -21.50
N GLN A 81 -1.08 -15.71 -21.76
CA GLN A 81 -1.50 -16.64 -20.72
C GLN A 81 -0.36 -16.88 -19.72
N LYS A 82 0.88 -17.06 -20.22
CA LYS A 82 2.06 -17.21 -19.36
C LYS A 82 2.29 -16.01 -18.46
N SER A 83 2.12 -14.80 -18.97
CA SER A 83 2.23 -13.59 -18.15
C SER A 83 1.16 -13.56 -17.05
N VAL A 84 -0.09 -13.93 -17.36
CA VAL A 84 -1.16 -14.00 -16.35
C VAL A 84 -0.85 -15.02 -15.26
N ASP A 85 -0.35 -16.20 -15.64
CA ASP A 85 -0.02 -17.26 -14.69
C ASP A 85 1.16 -16.86 -13.79
N MET A 86 2.21 -16.29 -14.38
CA MET A 86 3.36 -15.76 -13.64
C MET A 86 2.97 -14.61 -12.70
N ASP A 87 2.06 -13.72 -13.11
CA ASP A 87 1.58 -12.63 -12.25
C ASP A 87 0.82 -13.18 -11.04
N ARG A 88 -0.05 -14.17 -11.27
CA ARG A 88 -0.77 -14.85 -10.19
C ARG A 88 0.19 -15.51 -9.20
N GLU A 89 1.18 -16.26 -9.70
CA GLU A 89 2.19 -16.92 -8.88
C GLU A 89 3.00 -15.91 -8.06
N ALA A 90 3.55 -14.89 -8.73
CA ALA A 90 4.38 -13.87 -8.07
C ALA A 90 3.59 -13.10 -7.01
N ARG A 91 2.33 -12.73 -7.29
CA ARG A 91 1.46 -12.06 -6.31
C ARG A 91 1.17 -12.94 -5.10
N ALA A 92 0.84 -14.21 -5.31
CA ALA A 92 0.58 -15.16 -4.24
C ALA A 92 1.81 -15.31 -3.32
N ALA A 93 2.99 -15.48 -3.92
CA ALA A 93 4.25 -15.59 -3.18
C ALA A 93 4.63 -14.31 -2.42
N LEU A 94 4.26 -13.13 -2.95
CA LEU A 94 4.55 -11.84 -2.33
C LEU A 94 3.46 -11.35 -1.37
N GLY A 95 2.34 -12.08 -1.23
CA GLY A 95 1.19 -11.67 -0.44
C GLY A 95 0.49 -10.41 -0.96
N ILE A 96 0.46 -10.22 -2.29
CA ILE A 96 -0.14 -9.08 -2.97
C ILE A 96 -1.50 -9.48 -3.54
N SER A 97 -2.51 -8.63 -3.35
CA SER A 97 -3.83 -8.84 -3.93
C SER A 97 -3.88 -8.42 -5.40
N SER A 98 -4.79 -9.02 -6.17
CA SER A 98 -5.19 -8.47 -7.48
C SER A 98 -5.96 -7.15 -7.31
N ILE A 99 -6.61 -6.98 -6.16
CA ILE A 99 -7.37 -5.77 -5.80
C ILE A 99 -6.42 -4.67 -5.37
N ARG A 100 -6.72 -3.46 -5.85
CA ARG A 100 -5.91 -2.27 -5.58
C ARG A 100 -6.74 -1.17 -4.97
N ILE A 101 -6.15 -0.50 -4.00
CA ILE A 101 -6.68 0.75 -3.46
C ILE A 101 -5.90 1.89 -4.07
N THR A 102 -6.58 2.68 -4.90
CA THR A 102 -5.97 3.80 -5.65
C THR A 102 -6.33 5.17 -5.10
N SER A 103 -7.23 5.23 -4.12
CA SER A 103 -7.73 6.48 -3.54
C SER A 103 -7.81 6.44 -2.03
N TYR A 104 -7.87 7.62 -1.42
CA TYR A 104 -8.05 7.79 0.02
C TYR A 104 -9.52 8.07 0.35
N GLN A 105 -10.04 7.42 1.37
CA GLN A 105 -11.37 7.72 1.91
C GLN A 105 -11.25 8.29 3.33
N ARG A 106 -11.68 9.55 3.48
CA ARG A 106 -11.80 10.22 4.79
C ARG A 106 -12.88 9.55 5.67
N PRO A 107 -12.80 9.68 7.00
CA PRO A 107 -13.88 9.33 7.92
C PRO A 107 -15.22 9.94 7.47
N ARG A 108 -16.26 9.11 7.35
CA ARG A 108 -17.62 9.54 6.96
C ARG A 108 -18.71 9.11 7.93
N SER A 109 -18.54 7.98 8.64
CA SER A 109 -19.50 7.60 9.68
C SER A 109 -19.35 8.51 10.89
N ALA A 110 -20.45 8.81 11.56
CA ALA A 110 -20.45 9.65 12.76
C ALA A 110 -19.45 9.13 13.82
N LEU A 111 -19.40 7.80 13.99
CA LEU A 111 -18.45 7.16 14.91
C LEU A 111 -16.98 7.41 14.51
N HIS A 112 -16.62 7.23 13.24
CA HIS A 112 -15.24 7.48 12.79
C HIS A 112 -14.86 8.96 12.90
N VAL A 113 -15.78 9.86 12.57
CA VAL A 113 -15.55 11.31 12.70
C VAL A 113 -15.35 11.70 14.17
N LEU A 114 -16.17 11.14 15.07
CA LEU A 114 -16.06 11.37 16.51
C LEU A 114 -14.73 10.85 17.05
N VAL A 115 -14.35 9.60 16.74
CA VAL A 115 -13.07 9.01 17.18
C VAL A 115 -11.88 9.80 16.64
N PHE A 116 -11.88 10.13 15.35
CA PHE A 116 -10.83 10.96 14.75
C PHE A 116 -10.71 12.31 15.46
N GLY A 117 -11.84 12.96 15.77
CA GLY A 117 -11.88 14.23 16.50
C GLY A 117 -11.33 14.10 17.92
N LEU A 118 -11.75 13.09 18.69
CA LEU A 118 -11.30 12.87 20.06
C LEU A 118 -9.80 12.56 20.13
N CYS A 119 -9.30 11.68 19.26
CA CYS A 119 -7.87 11.36 19.23
C CYS A 119 -7.04 12.56 18.75
N GLY A 120 -7.49 13.29 17.73
CA GLY A 120 -6.82 14.53 17.28
C GLY A 120 -6.78 15.60 18.37
N MET A 121 -7.86 15.75 19.13
CA MET A 121 -7.91 16.62 20.30
C MET A 121 -6.95 16.14 21.40
N ALA A 122 -6.88 14.84 21.68
CA ALA A 122 -5.91 14.29 22.64
C ALA A 122 -4.46 14.58 22.24
N PHE A 123 -4.08 14.37 20.98
CA PHE A 123 -2.74 14.73 20.48
C PHE A 123 -2.47 16.23 20.59
N THR A 124 -3.49 17.07 20.34
CA THR A 124 -3.38 18.51 20.53
C THR A 124 -3.08 18.85 21.99
N PHE A 125 -3.82 18.26 22.95
CA PHE A 125 -3.57 18.47 24.37
C PHE A 125 -2.20 17.95 24.81
N PHE A 126 -1.74 16.80 24.30
CA PHE A 126 -0.41 16.31 24.60
C PHE A 126 0.68 17.28 24.13
N ALA A 127 0.54 17.84 22.92
CA ALA A 127 1.47 18.80 22.36
C ALA A 127 1.46 20.16 23.09
N THR A 128 0.27 20.63 23.48
CA THR A 128 0.08 21.96 24.08
C THR A 128 0.04 21.95 25.60
N ARG A 129 0.18 20.80 26.27
CA ARG A 129 0.09 20.68 27.74
C ARG A 129 0.94 21.70 28.51
N HIS A 130 2.09 22.09 27.98
CA HIS A 130 3.02 23.03 28.63
C HIS A 130 2.50 24.48 28.62
N LYS A 131 1.50 24.78 27.79
CA LYS A 131 0.81 26.07 27.71
C LYS A 131 -0.47 26.11 28.54
N ILE A 132 -0.92 24.97 29.06
CA ILE A 132 -2.08 24.84 29.92
C ILE A 132 -1.56 25.02 31.35
N VAL A 133 -1.60 26.25 31.86
CA VAL A 133 -1.00 26.62 33.16
C VAL A 133 -1.96 27.55 33.92
N PRO A 134 -1.82 27.69 35.25
CA PRO A 134 -2.62 28.65 36.03
C PRO A 134 -2.59 30.06 35.43
N GLY A 135 -3.72 30.75 35.44
CA GLY A 135 -3.89 32.08 34.82
C GLY A 135 -4.35 32.04 33.37
N THR A 136 -4.41 30.86 32.73
CA THR A 136 -5.01 30.70 31.41
C THR A 136 -6.50 30.38 31.53
N TRP A 137 -7.33 30.92 30.62
CA TRP A 137 -8.79 30.72 30.68
C TRP A 137 -9.16 29.22 30.74
N PHE A 138 -8.51 28.39 29.92
CA PHE A 138 -8.76 26.95 29.88
C PHE A 138 -8.41 26.25 31.20
N TYR A 139 -7.28 26.59 31.82
CA TYR A 139 -6.87 26.02 33.11
C TYR A 139 -7.81 26.44 34.24
N ASP A 140 -8.16 27.73 34.31
CA ASP A 140 -8.88 28.29 35.46
C ASP A 140 -10.41 28.07 35.37
N ASN A 141 -10.98 27.95 34.16
CA ASN A 141 -12.44 27.91 33.97
C ASN A 141 -12.96 26.59 33.39
N ALA A 142 -12.18 25.90 32.54
CA ALA A 142 -12.64 24.66 31.90
C ALA A 142 -12.21 23.41 32.69
N LEU A 143 -10.92 23.34 33.07
CA LEU A 143 -10.39 22.18 33.78
C LEU A 143 -10.94 21.92 35.19
N PRO A 144 -11.52 22.88 35.94
CA PRO A 144 -12.22 22.55 37.19
C PRO A 144 -13.43 21.62 36.99
N TRP A 145 -14.02 21.60 35.79
CA TRP A 145 -15.10 20.67 35.42
C TRP A 145 -14.59 19.34 34.89
N PHE A 146 -13.28 19.20 34.64
CA PHE A 146 -12.67 17.93 34.29
C PHE A 146 -12.65 17.02 35.52
N PRO A 147 -12.95 15.71 35.40
CA PRO A 147 -12.86 14.79 36.53
C PRO A 147 -11.48 14.85 37.20
N GLY A 148 -11.42 15.17 38.49
CA GLY A 148 -10.16 15.33 39.24
C GLY A 148 -9.46 16.69 39.05
N GLY A 149 -10.06 17.61 38.30
CA GLY A 149 -9.59 18.98 38.13
C GLY A 149 -8.34 19.14 37.24
N PRO A 150 -7.71 20.33 37.25
CA PRO A 150 -6.56 20.64 36.41
C PRO A 150 -5.35 19.74 36.63
N GLU A 151 -5.02 19.41 37.89
CA GLU A 151 -3.88 18.55 38.21
C GLU A 151 -4.06 17.14 37.64
N TRP A 152 -5.26 16.57 37.77
CA TRP A 152 -5.57 15.26 37.21
C TRP A 152 -5.52 15.26 35.68
N PHE A 153 -5.95 16.34 35.02
CA PHE A 153 -5.80 16.50 33.58
C PHE A 153 -4.32 16.45 33.15
N HIS A 154 -3.43 17.17 33.84
CA HIS A 154 -2.00 17.14 33.57
C HIS A 154 -1.39 15.77 33.79
N TRP A 155 -1.75 15.12 34.90
CA TRP A 155 -1.34 13.75 35.19
C TRP A 155 -1.80 12.80 34.08
N THR A 156 -3.07 12.88 33.68
CA THR A 156 -3.68 12.07 32.62
C THR A 156 -2.94 12.26 31.30
N CYS A 157 -2.68 13.50 30.90
CA CYS A 157 -1.91 13.78 29.69
C CYS A 157 -0.50 13.18 29.75
N LYS A 158 0.19 13.31 30.89
CA LYS A 158 1.54 12.75 31.06
C LYS A 158 1.54 11.22 31.07
N ALA A 159 0.55 10.61 31.72
CA ALA A 159 0.42 9.17 31.86
C ALA A 159 0.04 8.49 30.53
N LEU A 160 -0.85 9.11 29.75
CA LEU A 160 -1.37 8.53 28.50
C LEU A 160 -0.53 8.87 27.27
N PHE A 161 0.27 9.94 27.29
CA PHE A 161 1.02 10.37 26.11
C PHE A 161 1.87 9.25 25.49
N ALA A 162 2.77 8.64 26.26
CA ALA A 162 3.67 7.62 25.72
C ALA A 162 2.91 6.34 25.29
N PRO A 163 1.98 5.77 26.10
CA PRO A 163 1.16 4.64 25.66
C PRO A 163 0.37 4.91 24.38
N THR A 164 -0.32 6.05 24.27
CA THR A 164 -1.10 6.40 23.08
C THR A 164 -0.20 6.56 21.86
N LEU A 165 0.94 7.25 22.01
CA LEU A 165 1.90 7.42 20.92
C LEU A 165 2.42 6.08 20.40
N VAL A 166 2.80 5.17 21.30
CA VAL A 166 3.29 3.83 20.93
C VAL A 166 2.20 3.01 20.26
N LEU A 167 0.98 3.01 20.80
CA LEU A 167 -0.15 2.27 20.24
C LEU A 167 -0.47 2.73 18.82
N HIS A 168 -0.60 4.04 18.60
CA HIS A 168 -0.94 4.60 17.29
C HIS A 168 0.19 4.42 16.27
N ALA A 169 1.45 4.51 16.70
CA ALA A 169 2.59 4.18 15.85
C ALA A 169 2.59 2.70 15.46
N PHE A 170 2.27 1.80 16.39
CA PHE A 170 2.13 0.37 16.13
C PHE A 170 0.97 0.08 15.17
N GLU A 171 -0.19 0.71 15.36
CA GLU A 171 -1.33 0.59 14.45
C GLU A 171 -0.99 1.09 13.04
N ALA A 172 -0.34 2.25 12.91
CA ALA A 172 0.11 2.75 11.61
C ALA A 172 1.10 1.80 10.92
N PHE A 173 2.03 1.21 11.68
CA PHE A 173 2.95 0.19 11.18
C PHE A 173 2.22 -1.09 10.74
N MET A 174 1.26 -1.57 11.53
CA MET A 174 0.44 -2.73 11.20
C MET A 174 -0.43 -2.49 9.97
N LEU A 175 -1.01 -1.31 9.81
CA LEU A 175 -1.81 -0.94 8.64
C LEU A 175 -0.96 -1.05 7.37
N ASP A 176 0.26 -0.51 7.39
CA ASP A 176 1.18 -0.64 6.27
C ASP A 176 1.51 -2.11 5.95
N ARG A 177 1.86 -2.89 6.98
CA ARG A 177 2.33 -4.28 6.81
C ARG A 177 1.25 -5.23 6.33
N THR A 178 0.02 -5.04 6.81
CA THR A 178 -1.08 -5.99 6.62
C THR A 178 -2.08 -5.57 5.56
N ARG A 179 -2.16 -4.27 5.24
CA ARG A 179 -3.16 -3.72 4.31
C ARG A 179 -2.52 -2.95 3.17
N LEU A 180 -1.85 -1.83 3.45
CA LEU A 180 -1.44 -0.91 2.37
C LEU A 180 -0.56 -1.60 1.33
N ARG A 181 0.46 -2.35 1.79
CA ARG A 181 1.32 -3.14 0.90
C ARG A 181 0.58 -4.21 0.12
N LYS A 182 -0.35 -4.92 0.78
CA LYS A 182 -1.13 -6.01 0.18
C LYS A 182 -2.02 -5.50 -0.95
N TYR A 183 -2.60 -4.31 -0.79
CA TYR A 183 -3.54 -3.71 -1.75
C TYR A 183 -2.90 -2.65 -2.66
N GLY A 184 -1.60 -2.78 -2.91
CA GLY A 184 -0.91 -2.04 -3.97
C GLY A 184 -0.61 -0.57 -3.67
N ILE A 185 -0.70 -0.13 -2.42
CA ILE A 185 -0.33 1.24 -2.04
C ILE A 185 1.19 1.30 -1.85
N GLU A 186 1.85 2.10 -2.69
CA GLU A 186 3.29 2.27 -2.66
C GLU A 186 3.74 3.07 -1.44
N ARG A 187 4.64 2.50 -0.63
CA ARG A 187 5.27 3.21 0.50
C ARG A 187 5.95 4.50 0.04
N GLY A 188 5.66 5.59 0.75
CA GLY A 188 6.19 6.94 0.48
C GLY A 188 5.40 7.73 -0.57
N SER A 189 4.39 7.13 -1.22
CA SER A 189 3.47 7.88 -2.07
C SER A 189 2.61 8.84 -1.24
N VAL A 190 2.05 9.88 -1.88
CA VAL A 190 1.08 10.78 -1.25
C VAL A 190 -0.11 10.01 -0.68
N LEU A 191 -0.58 8.99 -1.39
CA LEU A 191 -1.68 8.13 -0.93
C LEU A 191 -1.30 7.36 0.34
N TRP A 192 -0.08 6.82 0.40
CA TRP A 192 0.43 6.15 1.59
C TRP A 192 0.49 7.09 2.79
N PHE A 193 1.02 8.31 2.62
CA PHE A 193 1.06 9.29 3.72
C PHE A 193 -0.35 9.64 4.23
N LYS A 194 -1.34 9.80 3.35
CA LYS A 194 -2.73 10.04 3.76
C LYS A 194 -3.25 8.92 4.67
N TRP A 195 -3.02 7.66 4.31
CA TRP A 195 -3.45 6.52 5.13
C TRP A 195 -2.68 6.41 6.45
N ILE A 196 -1.36 6.61 6.42
CA ILE A 196 -0.52 6.53 7.63
C ILE A 196 -0.84 7.64 8.62
N ILE A 197 -1.00 8.87 8.16
CA ILE A 197 -1.38 10.00 9.02
C ILE A 197 -2.78 9.76 9.61
N SER A 198 -3.73 9.27 8.80
CA SER A 198 -5.06 8.93 9.30
C SER A 198 -5.00 7.86 10.39
N ALA A 199 -4.26 6.78 10.17
CA ALA A 199 -4.06 5.70 11.13
C ALA A 199 -3.38 6.17 12.41
N PHE A 200 -2.38 7.05 12.28
CA PHE A 200 -1.71 7.62 13.42
C PHE A 200 -2.63 8.51 14.26
N VAL A 201 -3.61 9.18 13.64
CA VAL A 201 -4.58 10.01 14.38
C VAL A 201 -5.68 9.15 15.00
N GLU A 202 -6.39 8.33 14.23
CA GLU A 202 -7.62 7.65 14.71
C GLU A 202 -7.46 6.15 15.00
N GLY A 203 -6.28 5.58 14.74
CA GLY A 203 -5.98 4.18 14.99
C GLY A 203 -6.79 3.22 14.12
N PHE A 204 -7.34 2.19 14.77
CA PHE A 204 -8.08 1.08 14.16
C PHE A 204 -9.22 1.48 13.21
N GLY A 205 -9.83 2.67 13.38
CA GLY A 205 -10.87 3.17 12.47
C GLY A 205 -10.41 3.23 11.00
N THR A 206 -9.11 3.41 10.78
CA THR A 206 -8.53 3.41 9.43
C THR A 206 -8.53 2.02 8.79
N PHE A 207 -8.31 0.96 9.57
CA PHE A 207 -8.34 -0.43 9.08
C PHE A 207 -9.73 -0.78 8.57
N GLN A 208 -10.76 -0.43 9.34
CA GLN A 208 -12.16 -0.69 8.98
C GLN A 208 -12.52 -0.02 7.64
N ARG A 209 -12.03 1.20 7.39
CA ARG A 209 -12.26 1.87 6.11
C ARG A 209 -11.53 1.20 4.95
N VAL A 210 -10.28 0.82 5.14
CA VAL A 210 -9.52 0.08 4.12
C VAL A 210 -10.22 -1.23 3.80
N ASP A 211 -10.65 -1.99 4.81
CA ASP A 211 -11.33 -3.27 4.63
C ASP A 211 -12.69 -3.11 3.94
N ALA A 212 -13.43 -2.04 4.26
CA ALA A 212 -14.67 -1.72 3.56
C ALA A 212 -14.44 -1.37 2.08
N MET A 213 -13.36 -0.67 1.76
CA MET A 213 -12.98 -0.39 0.37
C MET A 213 -12.62 -1.67 -0.37
N VAL A 214 -11.80 -2.53 0.23
CA VAL A 214 -11.43 -3.83 -0.36
C VAL A 214 -12.67 -4.66 -0.64
N LYS A 215 -13.56 -4.80 0.34
CA LYS A 215 -14.80 -5.56 0.17
C LYS A 215 -15.67 -5.01 -0.95
N LYS A 216 -15.72 -3.69 -1.12
CA LYS A 216 -16.45 -3.06 -2.22
C LYS A 216 -15.86 -3.47 -3.58
N GLU A 217 -14.53 -3.37 -3.73
CA GLU A 217 -13.84 -3.77 -4.96
C GLU A 217 -13.96 -5.28 -5.23
N GLU A 218 -13.95 -6.12 -4.19
CA GLU A 218 -14.20 -7.58 -4.31
C GLU A 218 -15.57 -7.84 -4.93
N LEU A 219 -16.61 -7.19 -4.40
CA LEU A 219 -17.99 -7.34 -4.90
C LEU A 219 -18.15 -6.81 -6.34
N GLU A 220 -17.47 -5.73 -6.70
CA GLU A 220 -17.48 -5.20 -8.07
C GLU A 220 -16.77 -6.15 -9.04
N ALA A 221 -15.65 -6.74 -8.63
CA ALA A 221 -14.92 -7.72 -9.42
C ALA A 221 -15.68 -9.05 -9.59
N GLU A 222 -16.47 -9.46 -8.60
CA GLU A 222 -17.36 -10.62 -8.71
C GLU A 222 -18.52 -10.36 -9.67
N LYS A 223 -19.17 -9.20 -9.56
CA LYS A 223 -20.26 -8.81 -10.47
C LYS A 223 -19.81 -8.74 -11.93
N ALA A 224 -18.58 -8.29 -12.20
CA ALA A 224 -18.05 -8.22 -13.56
C ALA A 224 -17.76 -9.60 -14.21
N LYS A 225 -17.80 -10.70 -13.42
CA LYS A 225 -17.62 -12.07 -13.93
C LYS A 225 -18.93 -12.75 -14.32
N HIS A 226 -20.07 -12.19 -13.92
CA HIS A 226 -21.42 -12.70 -14.20
C HIS A 226 -22.09 -11.85 -15.27
#